data_AF-A0A2G8KUG8-F1
#
_entry.id   AF-A0A2G8KUG8-F1
#
_cell.length_a   1.000
_cell.length_b   1.000
_cell.length_c   1.000
_cell.angle_alpha   90.00
_cell.angle_beta   90.00
_cell.angle_gamma   90.00
#
_symmetry.space_group_name_H-M   'P 1'
#
loop_
_entity.id
_entity.type
_entity.pdbx_description
1 polymer ?
#
loop_
_entity_poly.entity_id
_entity_poly.type
_entity_poly.pdbx_seq_one_letter_code
_entity_poly.pdbx_strand_id
1 'polypeptide(L)'
;MHRPQHLTDNIIRSSSTHLSSVKAPTSAKTSKASKPARPRTKKPSTLVLKDEGQWLSTAFSTSEEFNLEHFSLDLQTQGNFQVATMPTDAHDVLHMKVITDTQEDEEPSEMFIFRNGCLVFWNVAESTIKQVMKIATKHQSEPYEVALVNWENEQMNYSYGEGKTCFKEDCIVLNGNSSTEVTTLEKFAFSNSMILSVKLAMWEYTLDKFVSSIEHIPEILKASGKLKMSHKSTMKHMGKLYSLRHRINLSSDLLNTPDFYWDRQELEDLFTKMCQFFSISRRTRVMNDKLSHCNDLMDLMRNDVTEQHTLRLEAMITILIGVEIIIEIIHYTV
;
A
#
# COMPACT_ATOMS: atom_id res chain seq x y z
N MET A 1 -7.09 -84.52 25.43
CA MET A 1 -7.34 -85.07 26.78
C MET A 1 -7.16 -83.94 27.79
N HIS A 2 -8.19 -83.72 28.61
CA HIS A 2 -8.23 -82.95 29.87
C HIS A 2 -7.78 -81.47 29.93
N ARG A 3 -8.80 -80.59 30.00
CA ARG A 3 -8.95 -79.49 31.00
C ARG A 3 -8.58 -79.99 32.43
N PRO A 4 -8.32 -79.15 33.46
CA PRO A 4 -8.95 -77.86 33.76
C PRO A 4 -8.00 -76.77 34.34
N GLN A 5 -8.36 -75.47 34.33
CA GLN A 5 -8.88 -74.64 35.45
C GLN A 5 -8.02 -74.70 36.74
N HIS A 6 -7.78 -73.66 37.55
CA HIS A 6 -8.59 -72.53 37.98
C HIS A 6 -7.65 -71.59 38.81
N LEU A 7 -7.99 -70.29 38.92
CA LEU A 7 -7.95 -69.42 40.12
C LEU A 7 -6.77 -69.58 41.12
N THR A 8 -6.01 -68.56 41.53
CA THR A 8 -6.42 -67.44 42.41
C THR A 8 -5.26 -66.45 42.67
N ASP A 9 -5.64 -65.22 42.99
CA ASP A 9 -5.10 -64.30 44.01
C ASP A 9 -3.66 -63.75 43.96
N ASN A 10 -3.60 -62.44 43.68
CA ASN A 10 -3.09 -61.38 44.55
C ASN A 10 -2.02 -61.74 45.59
N ILE A 11 -0.86 -61.05 45.54
CA ILE A 11 -0.32 -60.16 46.59
C ILE A 11 1.13 -59.71 46.28
N ILE A 12 1.28 -58.38 46.19
CA ILE A 12 2.44 -57.54 46.55
C ILE A 12 3.78 -57.77 45.82
N ARG A 13 4.16 -56.77 44.99
CA ARG A 13 5.53 -56.21 45.05
C ARG A 13 5.55 -54.73 44.68
N SER A 14 6.11 -53.98 45.61
CA SER A 14 6.44 -52.57 45.59
C SER A 14 7.44 -52.21 44.48
N SER A 15 7.29 -51.03 43.90
CA SER A 15 8.38 -50.27 43.28
C SER A 15 8.00 -48.78 43.21
N SER A 16 8.48 -48.06 44.21
CA SER A 16 8.56 -46.60 44.29
C SER A 16 9.35 -46.03 43.12
N THR A 17 8.74 -45.16 42.32
CA THR A 17 9.45 -44.32 41.35
C THR A 17 9.76 -42.96 41.98
N HIS A 18 11.06 -42.67 42.03
CA HIS A 18 11.66 -41.43 42.47
C HIS A 18 11.17 -40.24 41.63
N LEU A 19 10.67 -39.22 42.32
CA LEU A 19 10.48 -37.87 41.78
C LEU A 19 11.83 -37.14 41.88
N SER A 20 12.55 -36.98 40.78
CA SER A 20 13.70 -36.07 40.69
C SER A 20 13.32 -34.80 39.92
N SER A 21 13.30 -33.72 40.69
CA SER A 21 13.21 -32.32 40.29
C SER A 21 14.20 -31.97 39.16
N VAL A 22 13.66 -31.48 38.04
CA VAL A 22 14.45 -30.85 36.97
C VAL A 22 14.43 -29.34 37.17
N LYS A 23 15.62 -28.81 37.43
CA LYS A 23 15.94 -27.39 37.59
C LYS A 23 15.66 -26.59 36.31
N ALA A 24 15.13 -25.40 36.50
CA ALA A 24 15.01 -24.37 35.47
C ALA A 24 16.38 -23.90 34.97
N PRO A 25 16.55 -23.65 33.65
CA PRO A 25 17.70 -22.92 33.16
C PRO A 25 17.38 -21.41 33.08
N THR A 26 18.09 -20.65 33.88
CA THR A 26 18.36 -19.23 33.70
C THR A 26 19.28 -19.04 32.49
N SER A 27 18.81 -18.37 31.43
CA SER A 27 19.70 -17.67 30.52
C SER A 27 19.02 -16.37 30.07
N ALA A 28 19.53 -15.26 30.59
CA ALA A 28 19.23 -13.92 30.10
C ALA A 28 19.84 -13.77 28.70
N LYS A 29 18.99 -13.78 27.67
CA LYS A 29 19.30 -13.21 26.36
C LYS A 29 18.53 -11.91 26.26
N THR A 30 19.26 -10.80 26.37
CA THR A 30 18.80 -9.45 26.05
C THR A 30 18.29 -9.43 24.62
N SER A 31 16.96 -9.50 24.47
CA SER A 31 16.30 -9.16 23.21
C SER A 31 16.57 -7.68 22.94
N LYS A 32 17.37 -7.39 21.91
CA LYS A 32 17.45 -6.03 21.36
C LYS A 32 16.03 -5.64 20.96
N ALA A 33 15.46 -4.68 21.67
CA ALA A 33 14.16 -4.12 21.36
C ALA A 33 14.16 -3.67 19.90
N SER A 34 13.30 -4.28 19.08
CA SER A 34 12.99 -3.75 17.75
C SER A 34 12.48 -2.33 17.94
N LYS A 35 13.15 -1.35 17.33
CA LYS A 35 12.71 0.05 17.34
C LYS A 35 11.22 0.10 16.95
N PRO A 36 10.39 0.89 17.64
CA PRO A 36 8.98 0.98 17.29
C PRO A 36 8.85 1.49 15.85
N ALA A 37 8.14 0.73 15.03
CA ALA A 37 7.80 1.13 13.66
C ALA A 37 7.14 2.50 13.67
N ARG A 38 7.70 3.42 12.88
CA ARG A 38 7.33 4.84 12.84
C ARG A 38 5.81 4.99 12.79
N PRO A 39 5.18 5.66 13.78
CA PRO A 39 3.77 5.97 13.69
C PRO A 39 3.58 6.94 12.52
N ARG A 40 2.48 6.72 11.79
CA ARG A 40 1.98 7.53 10.68
C ARG A 40 2.26 9.01 10.92
N THR A 41 3.27 9.56 10.27
CA THR A 41 3.51 11.00 10.32
C THR A 41 2.79 11.58 9.13
N LYS A 42 1.56 12.05 9.37
CA LYS A 42 0.91 13.13 8.59
C LYS A 42 1.71 14.43 8.76
N LYS A 43 3.02 14.38 8.60
CA LYS A 43 3.89 15.56 8.60
C LYS A 43 4.43 15.64 7.18
N PRO A 44 4.53 16.85 6.61
CA PRO A 44 5.35 17.02 5.42
C PRO A 44 6.71 16.40 5.73
N SER A 45 7.35 15.78 4.75
CA SER A 45 8.75 15.39 4.84
C SER A 45 9.49 16.53 5.55
N THR A 46 9.85 16.31 6.82
CA THR A 46 10.65 17.28 7.57
C THR A 46 11.85 17.47 6.69
N LEU A 47 12.05 18.68 6.13
CA LEU A 47 13.18 19.04 5.28
C LEU A 47 14.38 18.25 5.78
N VAL A 48 14.77 17.20 5.04
CA VAL A 48 15.89 16.40 5.49
C VAL A 48 17.05 17.35 5.37
N LEU A 49 17.60 17.75 6.51
CA LEU A 49 18.73 18.68 6.51
C LEU A 49 19.82 17.99 5.69
N LYS A 50 20.26 18.65 4.62
CA LYS A 50 21.47 18.24 3.92
C LYS A 50 22.61 18.41 4.92
N ASP A 51 23.03 17.30 5.52
CA ASP A 51 24.32 17.27 6.20
C ASP A 51 25.42 17.41 5.15
N GLU A 52 26.59 17.94 5.55
CA GLU A 52 27.71 18.15 4.64
C GLU A 52 28.11 16.82 3.95
N GLY A 53 28.14 16.82 2.62
CA GLY A 53 28.48 15.64 1.81
C GLY A 53 27.31 14.68 1.52
N GLN A 54 26.05 15.09 1.75
CA GLN A 54 24.87 14.30 1.38
C GLN A 54 24.06 14.95 0.25
N TRP A 55 23.46 14.09 -0.57
CA TRP A 55 22.55 14.45 -1.64
C TRP A 55 21.13 13.96 -1.33
N LEU A 56 20.17 14.44 -2.10
CA LEU A 56 18.75 14.19 -1.86
C LEU A 56 18.13 13.39 -3.00
N SER A 57 17.40 12.35 -2.64
CA SER A 57 16.46 11.64 -3.51
C SER A 57 15.03 12.00 -3.11
N THR A 58 14.18 12.36 -4.07
CA THR A 58 12.78 12.73 -3.82
C THR A 58 11.84 11.95 -4.73
N ALA A 59 10.85 11.28 -4.16
CA ALA A 59 9.83 10.54 -4.88
C ALA A 59 8.46 11.23 -4.79
N PHE A 60 7.71 11.17 -5.89
CA PHE A 60 6.36 11.69 -6.01
C PHE A 60 5.45 10.65 -6.69
N SER A 61 4.17 10.66 -6.32
CA SER A 61 3.11 9.95 -7.04
C SER A 61 2.13 10.99 -7.57
N THR A 62 2.03 11.13 -8.88
CA THR A 62 1.34 12.27 -9.51
C THR A 62 0.02 11.89 -10.18
N SER A 63 -0.13 10.62 -10.55
CA SER A 63 -1.29 10.09 -11.25
C SER A 63 -1.43 8.59 -11.02
N GLU A 64 -2.48 7.98 -11.59
CA GLU A 64 -2.56 6.53 -11.61
C GLU A 64 -1.55 5.92 -12.58
N GLU A 65 -1.45 6.49 -13.77
CA GLU A 65 -0.56 6.00 -14.82
C GLU A 65 0.06 7.14 -15.63
N PHE A 66 1.19 6.83 -16.28
CA PHE A 66 1.82 7.66 -17.30
C PHE A 66 1.88 6.97 -18.65
N ASN A 67 1.70 7.75 -19.71
CA ASN A 67 2.15 7.34 -21.04
C ASN A 67 3.66 7.63 -21.19
N LEU A 68 4.51 6.64 -20.90
CA LEU A 68 5.96 6.80 -20.92
C LEU A 68 6.54 7.14 -22.30
N GLU A 69 5.93 6.64 -23.37
CA GLU A 69 6.40 6.82 -24.75
C GLU A 69 6.31 8.28 -25.18
N HIS A 70 5.12 8.88 -25.04
CA HIS A 70 4.91 10.28 -25.34
C HIS A 70 5.63 11.20 -24.34
N PHE A 71 5.71 10.79 -23.07
CA PHE A 71 6.39 11.59 -22.05
C PHE A 71 7.89 11.68 -22.30
N SER A 72 8.53 10.56 -22.68
CA SER A 72 9.94 10.53 -23.07
C SER A 72 10.24 11.48 -24.23
N LEU A 73 9.40 11.48 -25.26
CA LEU A 73 9.57 12.33 -26.44
C LEU A 73 9.44 13.83 -26.10
N ASP A 74 8.44 14.20 -25.30
CA ASP A 74 8.22 15.60 -24.87
C ASP A 74 9.38 16.10 -23.99
N LEU A 75 9.94 15.25 -23.14
CA LEU A 75 11.12 15.57 -22.33
C LEU A 75 12.37 15.73 -23.20
N GLN A 76 12.64 14.80 -24.12
CA GLN A 76 13.79 14.92 -25.03
C GLN A 76 13.73 16.18 -25.90
N THR A 77 12.53 16.61 -26.28
CA THR A 77 12.32 17.85 -27.06
C THR A 77 12.78 19.11 -26.31
N GLN A 78 12.88 19.08 -24.98
CA GLN A 78 13.41 20.20 -24.20
C GLN A 78 14.94 20.37 -24.35
N GLY A 79 15.65 19.34 -24.82
CA GLY A 79 17.09 19.37 -25.08
C GLY A 79 17.99 19.20 -23.85
N ASN A 80 17.44 19.26 -22.62
CA ASN A 80 18.17 19.13 -21.36
C ASN A 80 17.99 17.75 -20.67
N PHE A 81 17.31 16.80 -21.32
CA PHE A 81 17.09 15.46 -20.79
C PHE A 81 17.56 14.40 -21.80
N GLN A 82 18.35 13.45 -21.32
CA GLN A 82 18.84 12.32 -22.12
C GLN A 82 18.31 11.00 -21.54
N VAL A 83 17.78 10.13 -22.41
CA VAL A 83 17.39 8.78 -21.99
C VAL A 83 18.63 7.94 -21.76
N ALA A 84 18.67 7.27 -20.62
CA ALA A 84 19.72 6.32 -20.27
C ALA A 84 19.20 4.88 -20.41
N THR A 85 20.10 3.97 -20.75
CA THR A 85 19.76 2.57 -21.03
C THR A 85 19.47 1.83 -19.73
N MET A 86 18.31 1.18 -19.67
CA MET A 86 17.97 0.21 -18.63
C MET A 86 18.01 -1.21 -19.19
N PRO A 87 18.27 -2.23 -18.34
CA PRO A 87 18.12 -3.63 -18.72
C PRO A 87 16.73 -3.93 -19.29
N THR A 88 16.64 -4.85 -20.27
CA THR A 88 15.39 -5.14 -20.98
C THR A 88 14.30 -5.75 -20.10
N ASP A 89 14.70 -6.40 -19.01
CA ASP A 89 13.86 -6.97 -17.94
C ASP A 89 13.30 -5.90 -16.98
N ALA A 90 13.86 -4.69 -16.98
CA ALA A 90 13.33 -3.55 -16.25
C ALA A 90 12.17 -2.91 -17.04
N HIS A 91 11.01 -3.56 -17.03
CA HIS A 91 9.80 -3.05 -17.64
C HIS A 91 9.23 -1.87 -16.84
N ASP A 92 8.41 -1.05 -17.51
CA ASP A 92 7.59 -0.01 -16.89
C ASP A 92 8.35 1.12 -16.18
N VAL A 93 9.63 1.28 -16.52
CA VAL A 93 10.48 2.39 -16.06
C VAL A 93 11.21 3.05 -17.23
N LEU A 94 11.35 4.37 -17.14
CA LEU A 94 12.20 5.18 -17.99
C LEU A 94 13.25 5.87 -17.12
N HIS A 95 14.53 5.67 -17.42
CA HIS A 95 15.64 6.35 -16.77
C HIS A 95 16.09 7.53 -17.63
N MET A 96 16.16 8.72 -17.03
CA MET A 96 16.62 9.92 -17.71
C MET A 96 17.68 10.64 -16.89
N LYS A 97 18.72 11.11 -17.58
CA LYS A 97 19.75 11.98 -17.03
C LYS A 97 19.45 13.42 -17.42
N VAL A 98 19.66 14.34 -16.48
CA VAL A 98 19.57 15.78 -16.73
C VAL A 98 20.94 16.23 -17.22
N ILE A 99 20.98 16.85 -18.39
CA ILE A 99 22.21 17.43 -18.93
C ILE A 99 22.44 18.75 -18.19
N THR A 100 23.50 18.81 -17.39
CA THR A 100 23.99 20.04 -16.77
C THR A 100 25.35 20.40 -17.39
N ASP A 101 25.56 21.68 -17.70
CA ASP A 101 26.82 22.19 -18.25
C ASP A 101 27.96 22.25 -17.20
N THR A 102 27.77 21.61 -16.04
CA THR A 102 28.72 21.62 -14.93
C THR A 102 29.81 20.56 -15.08
N GLN A 103 30.92 20.76 -14.38
CA GLN A 103 32.15 19.96 -14.49
C GLN A 103 31.89 18.45 -14.25
N GLU A 104 32.70 17.58 -14.86
CA GLU A 104 32.61 16.11 -14.75
C GLU A 104 32.69 15.57 -13.30
N ASP A 105 33.10 16.41 -12.34
CA ASP A 105 33.24 16.07 -10.92
C ASP A 105 31.97 16.30 -10.06
N GLU A 106 30.86 16.80 -10.64
CA GLU A 106 29.60 16.97 -9.92
C GLU A 106 28.72 15.70 -9.90
N GLU A 107 28.00 15.49 -8.79
CA GLU A 107 27.06 14.38 -8.65
C GLU A 107 25.97 14.44 -9.73
N PRO A 108 25.75 13.36 -10.51
CA PRO A 108 24.80 13.36 -11.61
C PRO A 108 23.36 13.60 -11.15
N SER A 109 22.67 14.49 -11.84
CA SER A 109 21.23 14.68 -11.74
C SER A 109 20.50 13.66 -12.63
N GLU A 110 19.72 12.77 -12.03
CA GLU A 110 19.00 11.73 -12.77
C GLU A 110 17.60 11.50 -12.21
N MET A 111 16.73 10.87 -13.01
CA MET A 111 15.37 10.57 -12.61
C MET A 111 14.89 9.24 -13.17
N PHE A 112 14.01 8.60 -12.41
CA PHE A 112 13.29 7.40 -12.80
C PHE A 112 11.80 7.73 -12.90
N ILE A 113 11.21 7.44 -14.05
CA ILE A 113 9.81 7.68 -14.36
C ILE A 113 9.14 6.33 -14.53
N PHE A 114 8.15 6.04 -13.69
CA PHE A 114 7.49 4.73 -13.65
C PHE A 114 6.11 4.80 -14.28
N ARG A 115 5.71 3.77 -15.03
CA ARG A 115 4.41 3.73 -15.72
C ARG A 115 3.23 3.92 -14.76
N ASN A 116 3.38 3.53 -13.50
CA ASN A 116 2.37 3.65 -12.44
C ASN A 116 2.16 5.10 -11.90
N GLY A 117 2.55 6.13 -12.66
CA GLY A 117 2.32 7.53 -12.32
C GLY A 117 3.30 8.12 -11.31
N CYS A 118 4.39 7.40 -11.00
CA CYS A 118 5.40 7.81 -10.01
C CYS A 118 6.69 8.33 -10.65
N LEU A 119 7.36 9.24 -9.95
CA LEU A 119 8.60 9.89 -10.34
C LEU A 119 9.58 9.83 -9.17
N VAL A 120 10.85 9.51 -9.42
CA VAL A 120 11.93 9.62 -8.42
C VAL A 120 13.06 10.43 -9.00
N PHE A 121 13.49 11.45 -8.27
CA PHE A 121 14.52 12.38 -8.66
C PHE A 121 15.73 12.22 -7.75
N TRP A 122 16.91 12.02 -8.32
CA TRP A 122 18.19 11.94 -7.63
C TRP A 122 19.02 13.17 -7.94
N ASN A 123 19.35 13.94 -6.91
CA ASN A 123 20.12 15.18 -7.02
C ASN A 123 19.60 16.14 -8.12
N VAL A 124 18.28 16.26 -8.29
CA VAL A 124 17.68 17.19 -9.26
C VAL A 124 17.25 18.48 -8.56
N ALA A 125 17.62 19.62 -9.13
CA ALA A 125 17.22 20.93 -8.61
C ALA A 125 15.69 21.13 -8.63
N GLU A 126 15.16 21.85 -7.63
CA GLU A 126 13.71 22.04 -7.48
C GLU A 126 13.06 22.76 -8.70
N SER A 127 13.81 23.65 -9.37
CA SER A 127 13.38 24.29 -10.62
C SER A 127 13.15 23.28 -11.74
N THR A 128 14.08 22.34 -11.91
CA THR A 128 13.99 21.25 -12.89
C THR A 128 12.88 20.28 -12.51
N ILE A 129 12.72 19.94 -11.23
CA ILE A 129 11.57 19.12 -10.76
C ILE A 129 10.25 19.80 -11.16
N LYS A 130 10.09 21.09 -10.88
CA LYS A 130 8.87 21.85 -11.28
C LYS A 130 8.64 21.84 -12.78
N GLN A 131 9.70 21.94 -13.59
CA GLN A 131 9.61 21.84 -15.05
C GLN A 131 9.12 20.44 -15.48
N VAL A 132 9.73 19.37 -14.98
CA VAL A 132 9.35 17.99 -15.31
C VAL A 132 7.91 17.72 -14.87
N MET A 133 7.53 18.12 -13.66
CA MET A 133 6.18 17.97 -13.14
C MET A 133 5.14 18.71 -14.00
N LYS A 134 5.48 19.89 -14.54
CA LYS A 134 4.62 20.62 -15.48
C LYS A 134 4.44 19.87 -16.79
N ILE A 135 5.49 19.27 -17.34
CA ILE A 135 5.41 18.46 -18.56
C ILE A 135 4.59 17.19 -18.30
N ALA A 136 4.81 16.54 -17.16
CA ALA A 136 4.11 15.33 -16.73
C ALA A 136 2.59 15.49 -16.79
N THR A 137 2.04 16.68 -16.46
CA THR A 137 0.58 16.94 -16.50
C THR A 137 -0.11 16.59 -17.82
N LYS A 138 0.62 16.61 -18.95
CA LYS A 138 0.07 16.26 -20.28
C LYS A 138 -0.03 14.76 -20.53
N HIS A 139 0.68 13.95 -19.75
CA HIS A 139 0.84 12.51 -19.99
C HIS A 139 0.27 11.66 -18.84
N GLN A 140 -0.47 12.28 -17.91
CA GLN A 140 -1.08 11.64 -16.76
C GLN A 140 -2.46 11.07 -17.10
N SER A 141 -2.71 9.84 -16.65
CA SER A 141 -4.06 9.27 -16.55
C SER A 141 -4.51 9.30 -15.09
N GLU A 142 -5.71 9.84 -14.84
CA GLU A 142 -6.26 10.08 -13.49
C GLU A 142 -5.27 10.82 -12.56
N PRO A 143 -5.00 12.11 -12.82
CA PRO A 143 -4.06 12.89 -12.02
C PRO A 143 -4.57 13.14 -10.60
N TYR A 144 -3.65 13.15 -9.64
CA TYR A 144 -3.92 13.54 -8.26
C TYR A 144 -3.85 15.06 -8.07
N GLU A 145 -4.42 15.54 -6.98
CA GLU A 145 -4.37 16.96 -6.62
C GLU A 145 -2.95 17.40 -6.30
N VAL A 146 -2.47 18.49 -6.92
CA VAL A 146 -1.07 18.98 -6.78
C VAL A 146 -0.68 19.22 -5.31
N ALA A 147 -1.62 19.72 -4.49
CA ALA A 147 -1.37 19.92 -3.06
C ALA A 147 -1.12 18.59 -2.32
N LEU A 148 -1.86 17.54 -2.66
CA LEU A 148 -1.68 16.20 -2.11
C LEU A 148 -0.36 15.58 -2.58
N VAL A 149 -0.02 15.71 -3.87
CA VAL A 149 1.23 15.22 -4.45
C VAL A 149 2.45 15.80 -3.73
N ASN A 150 2.43 17.11 -3.47
CA ASN A 150 3.52 17.78 -2.74
C ASN A 150 3.55 17.40 -1.25
N TRP A 151 2.40 17.10 -0.66
CA TRP A 151 2.27 16.76 0.75
C TRP A 151 2.73 15.33 1.08
N GLU A 152 2.39 14.36 0.22
CA GLU A 152 2.69 12.93 0.41
C GLU A 152 3.94 12.49 -0.39
N ASN A 153 4.92 13.39 -0.55
CA ASN A 153 6.21 13.04 -1.17
C ASN A 153 7.13 12.32 -0.17
N GLU A 154 8.09 11.55 -0.69
CA GLU A 154 9.11 10.88 0.12
C GLU A 154 10.48 11.43 -0.22
N GLN A 155 11.28 11.73 0.79
CA GLN A 155 12.61 12.31 0.65
C GLN A 155 13.62 11.46 1.41
N MET A 156 14.73 11.11 0.78
CA MET A 156 15.80 10.31 1.37
C MET A 156 17.16 10.92 1.07
N ASN A 157 17.98 11.06 2.11
CA ASN A 157 19.37 11.43 1.94
C ASN A 157 20.16 10.24 1.43
N TYR A 158 21.19 10.53 0.64
CA TYR A 158 22.17 9.55 0.24
C TYR A 158 23.58 10.12 0.22
N SER A 159 24.56 9.24 0.39
CA SER A 159 25.98 9.56 0.34
C SER A 159 26.77 8.40 -0.27
N TYR A 160 28.06 8.61 -0.50
CA TYR A 160 28.98 7.58 -0.93
C TYR A 160 29.85 7.11 0.23
N GLY A 161 30.08 5.79 0.32
CA GLY A 161 30.89 5.19 1.36
C GLY A 161 31.78 4.06 0.85
N GLU A 162 32.68 3.61 1.72
CA GLU A 162 33.53 2.46 1.47
C GLU A 162 32.77 1.15 1.78
N GLY A 163 32.63 0.29 0.78
CA GLY A 163 32.03 -1.04 0.93
C GLY A 163 30.76 -1.25 0.09
N LYS A 164 30.00 -2.31 0.38
CA LYS A 164 28.77 -2.62 -0.35
C LYS A 164 27.68 -1.57 -0.05
N THR A 165 26.92 -1.22 -1.08
CA THR A 165 25.76 -0.35 -0.95
C THR A 165 24.80 -0.88 0.11
N CYS A 166 24.31 0.00 0.97
CA CYS A 166 23.42 -0.37 2.07
C CYS A 166 22.56 0.81 2.54
N PHE A 167 21.50 0.48 3.27
CA PHE A 167 20.69 1.46 3.98
C PHE A 167 21.01 1.40 5.47
N LYS A 168 21.51 2.51 6.03
CA LYS A 168 21.91 2.61 7.45
C LYS A 168 21.58 4.01 7.98
N GLU A 169 21.12 4.08 9.23
CA GLU A 169 20.85 5.35 9.92
C GLU A 169 19.95 6.32 9.13
N ASP A 170 18.92 5.77 8.47
CA ASP A 170 17.95 6.51 7.65
C ASP A 170 18.58 7.24 6.43
N CYS A 171 19.77 6.78 6.01
CA CYS A 171 20.50 7.28 4.84
C CYS A 171 20.87 6.12 3.89
N ILE A 172 20.80 6.40 2.58
CA ILE A 172 21.26 5.48 1.54
C ILE A 172 22.77 5.68 1.36
N VAL A 173 23.57 4.65 1.60
CA VAL A 173 25.01 4.69 1.39
C VAL A 173 25.35 3.88 0.15
N LEU A 174 25.66 4.57 -0.95
CA LEU A 174 26.08 3.98 -2.22
C LEU A 174 27.58 3.67 -2.18
N ASN A 175 28.01 2.63 -2.90
CA ASN A 175 29.42 2.31 -3.06
C ASN A 175 30.08 3.29 -4.04
N GLY A 176 31.03 4.09 -3.55
CA GLY A 176 31.77 5.07 -4.38
C GLY A 176 32.71 4.44 -5.42
N ASN A 177 33.05 3.15 -5.26
CA ASN A 177 33.95 2.44 -6.18
C ASN A 177 33.21 1.55 -7.19
N SER A 178 31.87 1.53 -7.17
CA SER A 178 31.07 0.76 -8.12
C SER A 178 31.08 1.41 -9.51
N SER A 179 30.89 0.59 -10.56
CA SER A 179 30.67 1.12 -11.90
C SER A 179 29.33 1.86 -11.98
N THR A 180 29.23 2.84 -12.89
CA THR A 180 28.01 3.64 -13.10
C THR A 180 26.77 2.77 -13.35
N GLU A 181 26.92 1.66 -14.08
CA GLU A 181 25.82 0.73 -14.35
C GLU A 181 25.30 0.07 -13.06
N VAL A 182 26.21 -0.41 -12.19
CA VAL A 182 25.85 -1.02 -10.91
C VAL A 182 25.15 0.00 -10.01
N THR A 183 25.73 1.20 -9.89
CA THR A 183 25.12 2.29 -9.10
C THR A 183 23.75 2.69 -9.62
N THR A 184 23.54 2.69 -10.95
CA THR A 184 22.23 2.97 -11.54
C THR A 184 21.19 1.93 -11.12
N LEU A 185 21.55 0.64 -11.11
CA LEU A 185 20.64 -0.43 -10.68
C LEU A 185 20.37 -0.39 -9.17
N GLU A 186 21.36 -0.01 -8.36
CA GLU A 186 21.19 0.21 -6.93
C GLU A 186 20.23 1.40 -6.66
N LYS A 187 20.44 2.54 -7.33
CA LYS A 187 19.53 3.70 -7.28
C LYS A 187 18.14 3.33 -7.78
N PHE A 188 18.02 2.50 -8.82
CA PHE A 188 16.75 1.96 -9.28
C PHE A 188 16.07 1.11 -8.20
N ALA A 189 16.79 0.23 -7.51
CA ALA A 189 16.22 -0.60 -6.45
C ALA A 189 15.64 0.24 -5.29
N PHE A 190 16.38 1.27 -4.86
CA PHE A 190 15.86 2.23 -3.89
C PHE A 190 14.67 3.02 -4.43
N SER A 191 14.75 3.52 -5.66
CA SER A 191 13.65 4.25 -6.30
C SER A 191 12.38 3.42 -6.36
N ASN A 192 12.51 2.14 -6.70
CA ASN A 192 11.40 1.20 -6.77
C ASN A 192 10.71 1.05 -5.40
N SER A 193 11.47 0.93 -4.32
CA SER A 193 10.87 0.89 -2.97
C SER A 193 10.23 2.23 -2.55
N MET A 194 10.81 3.38 -2.96
CA MET A 194 10.26 4.71 -2.66
C MET A 194 8.92 4.94 -3.36
N ILE A 195 8.78 4.51 -4.63
CA ILE A 195 7.50 4.64 -5.35
C ILE A 195 6.38 3.84 -4.68
N LEU A 196 6.68 2.68 -4.08
CA LEU A 196 5.68 1.93 -3.32
C LEU A 196 5.18 2.74 -2.13
N SER A 197 6.06 3.46 -1.44
CA SER A 197 5.68 4.27 -0.28
C SER A 197 4.74 5.42 -0.67
N VAL A 198 5.10 6.20 -1.70
CA VAL A 198 4.28 7.35 -2.16
C VAL A 198 2.98 6.89 -2.81
N LYS A 199 2.99 5.81 -3.59
CA LYS A 199 1.78 5.27 -4.22
C LYS A 199 0.80 4.76 -3.18
N LEU A 200 1.30 4.03 -2.19
CA LEU A 200 0.49 3.55 -1.07
C LEU A 200 -0.09 4.72 -0.27
N ALA A 201 0.64 5.82 -0.10
CA ALA A 201 0.13 7.02 0.58
C ALA A 201 -1.07 7.64 -0.17
N MET A 202 -1.04 7.69 -1.50
CA MET A 202 -2.17 8.18 -2.31
C MET A 202 -3.42 7.31 -2.17
N TRP A 203 -3.25 5.98 -2.14
CA TRP A 203 -4.36 5.06 -1.92
C TRP A 203 -4.90 5.12 -0.50
N GLU A 204 -4.01 5.21 0.51
CA GLU A 204 -4.38 5.41 1.91
C GLU A 204 -5.20 6.70 2.09
N TYR A 205 -4.79 7.79 1.44
CA TYR A 205 -5.56 9.04 1.44
C TYR A 205 -6.94 8.88 0.80
N THR A 206 -7.00 8.22 -0.37
CA THR A 206 -8.26 8.00 -1.09
C THR A 206 -9.22 7.13 -0.28
N LEU A 207 -8.71 6.09 0.38
CA LEU A 207 -9.48 5.24 1.29
C LEU A 207 -9.95 6.02 2.52
N ASP A 208 -9.08 6.80 3.16
CA ASP A 208 -9.47 7.58 4.33
C ASP A 208 -10.55 8.61 3.99
N LYS A 209 -10.47 9.25 2.82
CA LYS A 209 -11.53 10.14 2.31
C LYS A 209 -12.85 9.40 2.12
N PHE A 210 -12.81 8.15 1.63
CA PHE A 210 -14.00 7.32 1.53
C PHE A 210 -14.55 6.93 2.91
N VAL A 211 -13.69 6.50 3.84
CA VAL A 211 -14.06 6.16 5.23
C VAL A 211 -14.76 7.35 5.91
N SER A 212 -14.19 8.56 5.83
CA SER A 212 -14.81 9.76 6.39
C SER A 212 -16.17 10.07 5.77
N SER A 213 -16.40 9.70 4.49
CA SER A 213 -17.70 9.89 3.86
C SER A 213 -18.80 8.97 4.41
N ILE A 214 -18.44 7.87 5.08
CA ILE A 214 -19.37 6.85 5.60
C ILE A 214 -19.33 6.72 7.14
N GLU A 215 -18.43 7.43 7.80
CA GLU A 215 -18.19 7.35 9.26
C GLU A 215 -19.41 7.70 10.10
N HIS A 216 -20.30 8.56 9.61
CA HIS A 216 -21.52 8.97 10.29
C HIS A 216 -22.63 7.89 10.28
N ILE A 217 -22.50 6.87 9.42
CA ILE A 217 -23.57 5.89 9.18
C ILE A 217 -23.84 4.99 10.39
N PRO A 218 -22.82 4.39 11.05
CA PRO A 218 -23.05 3.61 12.28
C PRO A 218 -23.73 4.42 13.38
N GLU A 219 -23.40 5.70 13.55
CA GLU A 219 -24.01 6.57 14.56
C GLU A 219 -25.50 6.84 14.27
N ILE A 220 -25.87 7.07 13.01
CA ILE A 220 -27.28 7.19 12.62
C ILE A 220 -28.04 5.90 12.92
N LEU A 221 -27.44 4.75 12.60
CA LEU A 221 -28.05 3.45 12.85
C LEU A 221 -28.26 3.20 14.35
N LYS A 222 -27.26 3.53 15.18
CA LYS A 222 -27.36 3.45 16.64
C LYS A 222 -28.46 4.36 17.21
N ALA A 223 -28.59 5.59 16.70
CA ALA A 223 -29.54 6.57 17.23
C ALA A 223 -30.98 6.31 16.79
N SER A 224 -31.19 5.87 15.55
CA SER A 224 -32.52 5.77 14.93
C SER A 224 -33.01 4.36 14.67
N GLY A 225 -32.12 3.36 14.74
CA GLY A 225 -32.40 1.97 14.41
C GLY A 225 -32.74 1.71 12.94
N LYS A 226 -32.67 2.72 12.07
CA LYS A 226 -33.04 2.64 10.65
C LYS A 226 -32.10 3.48 9.80
N LEU A 227 -31.70 2.98 8.63
CA LEU A 227 -30.95 3.81 7.69
C LEU A 227 -31.90 4.74 6.93
N LYS A 228 -31.69 6.05 7.04
CA LYS A 228 -32.36 7.08 6.22
C LYS A 228 -31.61 7.34 4.91
N MET A 229 -31.00 6.31 4.31
CA MET A 229 -30.31 6.41 3.03
C MET A 229 -31.13 5.76 1.92
N SER A 230 -31.18 6.41 0.76
CA SER A 230 -31.85 5.83 -0.42
C SER A 230 -31.02 4.71 -1.02
N HIS A 231 -31.69 3.72 -1.61
CA HIS A 231 -31.03 2.63 -2.37
C HIS A 231 -30.03 3.16 -3.40
N LYS A 232 -30.39 4.24 -4.11
CA LYS A 232 -29.50 4.90 -5.06
C LYS A 232 -28.22 5.42 -4.40
N SER A 233 -28.32 6.01 -3.21
CA SER A 233 -27.15 6.52 -2.48
C SER A 233 -26.27 5.38 -1.98
N THR A 234 -26.85 4.32 -1.42
CA THR A 234 -26.12 3.12 -1.00
C THR A 234 -25.37 2.50 -2.17
N MET A 235 -26.04 2.28 -3.32
CA MET A 235 -25.41 1.72 -4.51
C MET A 235 -24.27 2.59 -5.04
N LYS A 236 -24.38 3.93 -4.93
CA LYS A 236 -23.30 4.85 -5.31
C LYS A 236 -22.07 4.70 -4.40
N HIS A 237 -22.26 4.53 -3.09
CA HIS A 237 -21.15 4.29 -2.16
C HIS A 237 -20.50 2.92 -2.39
N MET A 238 -21.31 1.88 -2.62
CA MET A 238 -20.82 0.55 -2.99
C MET A 238 -19.98 0.59 -4.29
N GLY A 239 -20.48 1.26 -5.34
CA GLY A 239 -19.74 1.40 -6.59
C GLY A 239 -18.40 2.11 -6.41
N LYS A 240 -18.34 3.16 -5.58
CA LYS A 240 -17.09 3.83 -5.23
C LYS A 240 -16.12 2.91 -4.48
N LEU A 241 -16.60 2.16 -3.50
CA LEU A 241 -15.77 1.21 -2.74
C LEU A 241 -15.23 0.10 -3.64
N TYR A 242 -16.06 -0.47 -4.50
CA TYR A 242 -15.61 -1.50 -5.45
C TYR A 242 -14.61 -0.95 -6.46
N SER A 243 -14.80 0.26 -6.96
CA SER A 243 -13.83 0.92 -7.83
C SER A 243 -12.48 1.10 -7.12
N LEU A 244 -12.49 1.56 -5.87
CA LEU A 244 -11.27 1.71 -5.06
C LEU A 244 -10.59 0.36 -4.81
N ARG A 245 -11.36 -0.67 -4.41
CA ARG A 245 -10.84 -2.03 -4.19
C ARG A 245 -10.27 -2.63 -5.46
N HIS A 246 -10.94 -2.45 -6.60
CA HIS A 246 -10.48 -2.94 -7.89
C HIS A 246 -9.15 -2.30 -8.28
N ARG A 247 -9.01 -0.98 -8.14
CA ARG A 247 -7.76 -0.24 -8.40
C ARG A 247 -6.60 -0.74 -7.55
N ILE A 248 -6.82 -0.87 -6.24
CA ILE A 248 -5.82 -1.37 -5.29
C ILE A 248 -5.43 -2.81 -5.63
N ASN A 249 -6.39 -3.66 -5.98
CA ASN A 249 -6.12 -5.05 -6.33
C ASN A 249 -5.38 -5.21 -7.65
N LEU A 250 -5.75 -4.44 -8.69
CA LEU A 250 -5.04 -4.46 -9.97
C LEU A 250 -3.58 -4.04 -9.79
N SER A 251 -3.35 -3.13 -8.85
CA SER A 251 -2.02 -2.64 -8.51
C SER A 251 -1.37 -3.44 -7.37
N SER A 252 -1.95 -4.57 -6.94
CA SER A 252 -1.38 -5.40 -5.88
C SER A 252 -0.07 -6.07 -6.33
N ASP A 253 0.07 -6.34 -7.62
CA ASP A 253 1.30 -6.90 -8.20
C ASP A 253 2.48 -5.95 -8.01
N LEU A 254 2.22 -4.63 -8.00
CA LEU A 254 3.23 -3.62 -7.70
C LEU A 254 3.78 -3.74 -6.26
N LEU A 255 2.99 -4.25 -5.31
CA LEU A 255 3.39 -4.36 -3.90
C LEU A 255 4.16 -5.65 -3.58
N ASN A 256 4.24 -6.58 -4.53
CA ASN A 256 5.06 -7.78 -4.42
C ASN A 256 6.51 -7.48 -4.85
N THR A 257 7.44 -8.37 -4.52
CA THR A 257 8.81 -8.28 -5.05
C THR A 257 8.77 -8.42 -6.58
N PRO A 258 9.25 -7.42 -7.34
CA PRO A 258 9.29 -7.48 -8.80
C PRO A 258 10.19 -8.59 -9.35
N ASP A 259 9.78 -9.23 -10.46
CA ASP A 259 10.51 -10.29 -11.14
C ASP A 259 11.92 -9.88 -11.58
N PHE A 260 12.14 -8.58 -11.81
CA PHE A 260 13.45 -7.98 -12.09
C PHE A 260 14.56 -8.42 -11.10
N TYR A 261 14.20 -8.71 -9.85
CA TYR A 261 15.15 -9.08 -8.81
C TYR A 261 15.47 -10.58 -8.73
N TRP A 262 14.79 -11.45 -9.48
CA TRP A 262 14.88 -12.91 -9.35
C TRP A 262 16.32 -13.44 -9.40
N ASP A 263 17.14 -12.92 -10.33
CA ASP A 263 18.55 -13.29 -10.49
C ASP A 263 19.52 -12.28 -9.81
N ARG A 264 19.00 -11.32 -9.03
CA ARG A 264 19.74 -10.16 -8.52
C ARG A 264 19.56 -9.99 -7.01
N GLN A 265 19.96 -11.01 -6.24
CA GLN A 265 19.78 -11.05 -4.78
C GLN A 265 20.34 -9.81 -4.05
N GLU A 266 21.47 -9.25 -4.51
CA GLU A 266 22.03 -8.05 -3.88
C GLU A 266 21.11 -6.83 -3.99
N LEU A 267 20.39 -6.68 -5.12
CA LEU A 267 19.41 -5.60 -5.31
C LEU A 267 18.10 -5.89 -4.58
N GLU A 268 17.68 -7.15 -4.53
CA GLU A 268 16.49 -7.58 -3.76
C GLU A 268 16.65 -7.24 -2.28
N ASP A 269 17.85 -7.46 -1.73
CA ASP A 269 18.18 -7.12 -0.35
C ASP A 269 18.05 -5.61 -0.06
N LEU A 270 18.48 -4.76 -1.01
CA LEU A 270 18.35 -3.30 -0.89
C LEU A 270 16.89 -2.89 -0.92
N PHE A 271 16.15 -3.37 -1.91
CA PHE A 271 14.72 -3.11 -2.07
C PHE A 271 13.94 -3.56 -0.83
N THR A 272 14.16 -4.79 -0.36
CA THR A 272 13.47 -5.37 0.79
C THR A 272 13.75 -4.60 2.08
N LYS A 273 15.02 -4.22 2.34
CA LYS A 273 15.38 -3.41 3.51
C LYS A 273 14.67 -2.06 3.48
N MET A 274 14.58 -1.44 2.31
CA MET A 274 13.91 -0.15 2.16
C MET A 274 12.38 -0.27 2.29
N CYS A 275 11.78 -1.33 1.76
CA CYS A 275 10.37 -1.66 1.98
C CYS A 275 10.05 -1.90 3.47
N GLN A 276 10.96 -2.52 4.22
CA GLN A 276 10.84 -2.65 5.67
C GLN A 276 10.92 -1.29 6.37
N PHE A 277 11.84 -0.42 5.95
CA PHE A 277 11.95 0.95 6.47
C PHE A 277 10.65 1.74 6.27
N PHE A 278 10.08 1.72 5.06
CA PHE A 278 8.79 2.35 4.76
C PHE A 278 7.58 1.60 5.35
N SER A 279 7.80 0.46 6.00
CA SER A 279 6.75 -0.37 6.60
C SER A 279 5.65 -0.77 5.60
N ILE A 280 6.01 -1.02 4.33
CA ILE A 280 5.07 -1.25 3.23
C ILE A 280 4.08 -2.37 3.58
N SER A 281 4.56 -3.55 4.00
CA SER A 281 3.69 -4.69 4.32
C SER A 281 2.69 -4.39 5.44
N ARG A 282 3.11 -3.65 6.48
CA ARG A 282 2.21 -3.25 7.58
C ARG A 282 1.15 -2.27 7.09
N ARG A 283 1.55 -1.27 6.31
CA ARG A 283 0.64 -0.25 5.75
C ARG A 283 -0.39 -0.87 4.81
N THR A 284 0.04 -1.75 3.91
CA THR A 284 -0.84 -2.52 3.02
C THR A 284 -1.85 -3.35 3.82
N ARG A 285 -1.41 -4.03 4.89
CA ARG A 285 -2.33 -4.78 5.76
C ARG A 285 -3.39 -3.88 6.39
N VAL A 286 -3.00 -2.75 6.98
CA VAL A 286 -3.93 -1.80 7.60
C VAL A 286 -4.92 -1.24 6.58
N MET A 287 -4.47 -0.94 5.36
CA MET A 287 -5.34 -0.50 4.27
C MET A 287 -6.36 -1.58 3.87
N ASN A 288 -5.92 -2.84 3.75
CA ASN A 288 -6.80 -3.97 3.45
C ASN A 288 -7.82 -4.23 4.56
N ASP A 289 -7.41 -4.14 5.83
CA ASP A 289 -8.32 -4.28 6.98
C ASP A 289 -9.40 -3.18 6.95
N LYS A 290 -9.02 -1.93 6.67
CA LYS A 290 -9.97 -0.81 6.50
C LYS A 290 -10.93 -1.02 5.34
N LEU A 291 -10.45 -1.50 4.19
CA LEU A 291 -11.30 -1.84 3.05
C LEU A 291 -12.31 -2.93 3.42
N SER A 292 -11.88 -3.95 4.18
CA SER A 292 -12.79 -5.00 4.66
C SER A 292 -13.88 -4.43 5.55
N HIS A 293 -13.53 -3.60 6.55
CA HIS A 293 -14.52 -2.97 7.42
C HIS A 293 -15.52 -2.09 6.64
N CYS A 294 -15.04 -1.37 5.62
CA CYS A 294 -15.92 -0.60 4.74
C CYS A 294 -16.88 -1.50 3.98
N ASN A 295 -16.41 -2.65 3.51
CA ASN A 295 -17.23 -3.62 2.81
C ASN A 295 -18.31 -4.21 3.72
N ASP A 296 -17.95 -4.59 4.94
CA ASP A 296 -18.87 -5.13 5.93
C ASP A 296 -19.98 -4.12 6.28
N LEU A 297 -19.63 -2.84 6.43
CA LEU A 297 -20.60 -1.77 6.64
C LEU A 297 -21.51 -1.56 5.42
N MET A 298 -20.97 -1.62 4.21
CA MET A 298 -21.75 -1.50 2.97
C MET A 298 -22.73 -2.67 2.80
N ASP A 299 -22.31 -3.88 3.16
CA ASP A 299 -23.16 -5.07 3.10
C ASP A 299 -24.32 -4.97 4.10
N LEU A 300 -24.06 -4.46 5.32
CA LEU A 300 -25.10 -4.13 6.30
C LEU A 300 -26.10 -3.11 5.73
N MET A 301 -25.61 -2.04 5.12
CA MET A 301 -26.47 -1.01 4.52
C MET A 301 -27.32 -1.54 3.37
N ARG A 302 -26.75 -2.40 2.52
CA ARG A 302 -27.47 -3.00 1.40
C ARG A 302 -28.60 -3.89 1.89
N ASN A 303 -28.36 -4.68 2.93
CA ASN A 303 -29.36 -5.58 3.50
C ASN A 303 -30.54 -4.80 4.11
N ASP A 304 -30.28 -3.76 4.91
CA ASP A 304 -31.35 -2.93 5.50
C ASP A 304 -32.22 -2.26 4.43
N VAL A 305 -31.60 -1.67 3.41
CA VAL A 305 -32.36 -1.03 2.32
C VAL A 305 -33.19 -2.05 1.54
N THR A 306 -32.65 -3.24 1.31
CA THR A 306 -33.36 -4.33 0.61
C THR A 306 -34.55 -4.80 1.43
N GLU A 307 -34.39 -4.97 2.75
CA GLU A 307 -35.46 -5.33 3.67
C GLU A 307 -36.57 -4.27 3.68
N GLN A 308 -36.23 -2.98 3.77
CA GLN A 308 -37.21 -1.90 3.66
C GLN A 308 -38.00 -1.94 2.34
N HIS A 309 -37.35 -2.29 1.23
CA HIS A 309 -38.03 -2.46 -0.05
C HIS A 309 -38.98 -3.65 -0.05
N THR A 310 -38.56 -4.80 0.48
CA THR A 310 -39.41 -6.00 0.63
C THR A 310 -40.62 -5.72 1.51
N LEU A 311 -40.43 -5.09 2.67
CA LEU A 311 -41.51 -4.73 3.60
C LEU A 311 -42.55 -3.80 2.95
N ARG A 312 -42.13 -2.87 2.07
CA ARG A 312 -43.07 -2.01 1.32
C ARG A 312 -43.88 -2.81 0.31
N LEU A 313 -43.26 -3.77 -0.38
CA LEU A 313 -43.97 -4.65 -1.31
C LEU A 313 -44.97 -5.53 -0.56
N GLU A 314 -44.56 -6.12 0.56
CA GLU A 314 -45.45 -6.92 1.42
C GLU A 314 -46.65 -6.11 1.90
N ALA A 315 -46.42 -4.90 2.43
CA ALA A 315 -47.49 -4.02 2.86
C ALA A 315 -48.45 -3.65 1.72
N MET A 316 -47.95 -3.40 0.51
CA MET A 316 -48.78 -3.13 -0.68
C MET A 316 -49.68 -4.33 -1.01
N ILE A 317 -49.13 -5.55 -0.96
CA ILE A 317 -49.88 -6.79 -1.21
C ILE A 317 -50.95 -6.99 -0.14
N THR A 318 -50.63 -6.82 1.15
CA THR A 318 -51.61 -6.93 2.23
C THR A 318 -52.75 -5.93 2.09
N ILE A 319 -52.45 -4.68 1.71
CA ILE A 319 -53.47 -3.64 1.45
C ILE A 319 -54.36 -4.04 0.27
N LEU A 320 -53.78 -4.52 -0.84
CA LEU A 320 -54.52 -4.98 -2.02
C LEU A 320 -55.49 -6.10 -1.69
N ILE A 321 -55.05 -7.13 -0.96
CA ILE A 321 -55.90 -8.23 -0.52
C ILE A 321 -57.01 -7.73 0.43
N GLY A 322 -56.68 -6.80 1.33
CA GLY A 322 -57.67 -6.19 2.23
C GLY A 322 -58.77 -5.41 1.49
N VAL A 323 -58.41 -4.66 0.45
CA VAL A 323 -59.38 -3.94 -0.40
C VAL A 323 -60.29 -4.92 -1.14
N GLU A 324 -59.75 -6.00 -1.69
CA GLU A 324 -60.53 -7.04 -2.39
C GLU A 324 -61.59 -7.65 -1.47
N ILE A 325 -61.19 -8.03 -0.25
CA ILE A 325 -62.11 -8.61 0.75
C ILE A 325 -63.24 -7.62 1.09
N ILE A 326 -62.94 -6.32 1.22
CA ILE A 326 -63.95 -5.30 1.52
C ILE A 326 -64.95 -5.17 0.36
N ILE A 327 -64.47 -5.17 -0.88
CA ILE A 327 -65.33 -5.11 -2.07
C ILE A 327 -66.28 -6.31 -2.11
N GLU A 328 -65.77 -7.51 -1.87
CA GLU A 328 -66.55 -8.74 -1.86
C GLU A 328 -67.64 -8.72 -0.76
N ILE A 329 -67.30 -8.22 0.43
CA ILE A 329 -68.26 -8.07 1.54
C ILE A 329 -69.38 -7.08 1.17
N ILE A 330 -69.04 -5.94 0.54
CA ILE A 330 -70.03 -4.97 0.08
C ILE A 330 -70.93 -5.59 -0.99
N HIS A 331 -70.36 -6.32 -1.95
CA HIS A 331 -71.13 -6.98 -3.00
C HIS A 331 -72.10 -8.02 -2.44
N TYR A 332 -71.70 -8.76 -1.41
CA TYR A 332 -72.58 -9.75 -0.78
C TYR A 332 -73.69 -9.12 0.08
N THR A 333 -73.50 -7.91 0.59
CA THR A 333 -74.45 -7.24 1.50
C THR A 333 -75.43 -6.27 0.83
N VAL A 334 -75.12 -5.80 -0.38
CA VAL A 334 -75.97 -4.90 -1.19
C VAL A 334 -76.80 -5.68 -2.20
#